data_AF-A0A6V7L1Z8-F1
#
_entry.id   AF-A0A6V7L1Z8-F1
#
_cell.length_a   1.000
_cell.length_b   1.000
_cell.length_c   1.000
_cell.angle_alpha   90.00
_cell.angle_beta   90.00
_cell.angle_gamma   90.00
#
_symmetry.space_group_name_H-M   'P 1'
#
loop_
_entity.id
_entity.type
_entity.pdbx_description
1 polymer ?
#
loop_
_entity_poly.entity_id
_entity_poly.type
_entity_poly.pdbx_seq_one_letter_code
_entity_poly.pdbx_strand_id
1 'polypeptide(L)' 'PHDTPFEDGTFKLTIEFTEEYPNKPPTVRFVSKMFHPNVYADGGICLDILQNRWSPTYDVSAILTSIQ' A
#
# COMPACT_ATOMS: atom_id res chain seq x y z
N PRO A 1 8.81 -5.34 10.20
CA PRO A 1 9.32 -4.38 11.19
C PRO A 1 9.86 -5.12 12.41
N HIS A 2 10.97 -4.69 12.98
CA HIS A 2 11.48 -5.28 14.23
C HIS A 2 10.44 -5.15 15.34
N ASP A 3 10.33 -6.16 16.19
CA ASP A 3 9.38 -6.22 17.31
C ASP A 3 7.89 -6.26 16.92
N THR A 4 7.58 -6.69 15.69
CA THR A 4 6.18 -6.90 15.25
C THR A 4 5.94 -8.36 14.86
N PRO A 5 4.68 -8.85 14.88
CA PRO A 5 4.35 -10.18 14.37
C PRO A 5 4.70 -10.42 12.89
N PHE A 6 5.09 -9.37 12.17
CA PHE A 6 5.50 -9.39 10.78
C PHE A 6 7.04 -9.31 10.61
N GLU A 7 7.79 -9.39 11.70
CA GLU A 7 9.25 -9.50 11.66
C GLU A 7 9.66 -10.71 10.80
N ASP A 8 10.67 -10.50 9.95
CA ASP A 8 11.12 -11.45 8.91
C ASP A 8 10.06 -11.88 7.87
N GLY A 9 8.88 -11.26 7.87
CA GLY A 9 7.83 -11.54 6.89
C GLY A 9 8.13 -10.98 5.50
N THR A 10 7.99 -11.80 4.46
CA THR A 10 8.04 -11.34 3.06
C THR A 10 6.63 -11.24 2.49
N PHE A 11 6.21 -10.02 2.16
CA PHE A 11 4.89 -9.74 1.59
C PHE A 11 5.01 -9.25 0.15
N LYS A 12 4.19 -9.80 -0.74
CA LYS A 12 4.11 -9.39 -2.13
C LYS A 12 2.97 -8.41 -2.29
N LEU A 13 3.21 -7.33 -3.02
CA LEU A 13 2.22 -6.32 -3.39
C LEU A 13 2.16 -6.17 -4.91
N THR A 14 0.98 -5.85 -5.42
CA THR A 14 0.76 -5.40 -6.79
C THR A 14 0.43 -3.92 -6.76
N ILE A 15 1.09 -3.16 -7.62
CA ILE A 15 0.84 -1.73 -7.83
C ILE A 15 0.42 -1.55 -9.28
N GLU A 16 -0.82 -1.08 -9.49
CA GLU A 16 -1.40 -0.84 -10.79
C GLU A 16 -1.54 0.67 -11.02
N PHE A 17 -0.89 1.16 -12.08
CA PHE A 17 -0.95 2.56 -12.49
C PHE A 17 -1.98 2.70 -13.61
N THR A 18 -2.85 3.69 -13.47
CA THR A 18 -3.79 4.08 -14.53
C THR A 18 -3.23 5.26 -15.33
N GLU A 19 -3.85 5.59 -16.46
CA GLU A 19 -3.50 6.78 -17.25
C GLU A 19 -3.71 8.10 -16.49
N GLU A 20 -4.41 8.06 -15.35
CA GLU A 20 -4.66 9.22 -14.50
C GLU A 20 -3.53 9.46 -13.48
N TYR A 21 -2.55 8.57 -13.37
CA TYR A 21 -1.37 8.78 -12.54
C TYR A 21 -0.49 9.90 -13.14
N PRO A 22 0.04 10.85 -12.35
CA PRO A 22 0.01 10.94 -10.87
C PRO A 22 -1.15 11.77 -10.29
N ASN A 23 -2.09 12.26 -11.10
CA ASN A 23 -3.23 13.03 -10.60
C ASN A 23 -4.13 12.21 -9.67
N LYS A 24 -4.26 10.91 -9.95
CA LYS A 24 -4.88 9.92 -9.05
C LYS A 24 -3.85 8.94 -8.49
N PRO A 25 -4.06 8.41 -7.27
CA PRO A 25 -3.20 7.39 -6.70
C PRO A 25 -3.23 6.10 -7.53
N PRO A 26 -2.13 5.33 -7.58
CA PRO A 26 -2.16 3.98 -8.12
C PRO A 26 -2.96 3.06 -7.19
N THR A 27 -3.49 1.96 -7.75
CA THR A 27 -4.16 0.94 -6.95
C THR A 27 -3.11 0.00 -6.36
N VAL A 28 -3.06 -0.14 -5.04
CA VAL A 28 -2.12 -1.01 -4.35
C VAL A 28 -2.87 -2.13 -3.64
N ARG A 29 -2.45 -3.37 -3.86
CA ARG A 29 -3.06 -4.56 -3.25
C ARG A 29 -2.00 -5.52 -2.74
N PHE A 30 -2.24 -6.14 -1.58
CA PHE A 30 -1.46 -7.28 -1.11
C PHE A 30 -1.83 -8.54 -1.89
N VAL A 31 -0.81 -9.20 -2.45
CA VAL A 31 -0.93 -10.53 -3.08
C VAL A 31 -0.77 -11.62 -2.03
N SER A 32 0.12 -11.41 -1.06
CA SER A 32 0.30 -12.31 0.08
C SER A 32 -0.87 -12.14 1.05
N LYS A 33 -1.36 -13.24 1.64
CA LYS A 33 -2.32 -13.16 2.75
C LYS A 33 -1.68 -12.42 3.92
N MET A 34 -2.22 -11.27 4.26
CA MET A 34 -1.78 -10.43 5.37
C MET A 34 -2.96 -10.14 6.29
N PHE A 35 -2.76 -10.37 7.58
CA PHE A 35 -3.78 -10.07 8.58
C PHE A 35 -3.42 -8.76 9.28
N HIS A 36 -3.99 -7.66 8.81
CA HIS A 36 -3.71 -6.32 9.33
C HIS A 36 -4.99 -5.48 9.34
N PRO A 37 -5.25 -4.63 10.35
CA PRO A 37 -6.49 -3.84 10.43
C PRO A 37 -6.76 -2.96 9.21
N ASN A 38 -5.70 -2.47 8.57
CA ASN A 38 -5.79 -1.62 7.37
C ASN A 38 -5.68 -2.41 6.06
N VAL A 39 -5.67 -3.75 6.10
CA VAL A 39 -5.65 -4.63 4.92
C VAL A 39 -6.92 -5.47 4.91
N TYR A 40 -7.71 -5.30 3.85
CA TYR A 40 -8.93 -6.06 3.63
C TYR A 40 -8.63 -7.51 3.23
N ALA A 41 -9.62 -8.38 3.38
CA ALA A 41 -9.49 -9.80 3.03
C ALA A 41 -9.21 -10.06 1.53
N ASP A 42 -9.56 -9.10 0.67
CA ASP A 42 -9.27 -9.13 -0.77
C ASP A 42 -7.88 -8.53 -1.12
N GLY A 43 -7.08 -8.18 -0.10
CA GLY A 43 -5.78 -7.55 -0.24
C GLY A 43 -5.83 -6.04 -0.47
N GLY A 44 -7.01 -5.41 -0.51
CA GLY A 44 -7.12 -3.95 -0.57
C GLY A 44 -6.50 -3.28 0.65
N ILE A 45 -5.90 -2.10 0.46
CA ILE A 45 -5.24 -1.36 1.54
C ILE A 45 -6.01 -0.06 1.81
N CYS A 46 -6.31 0.19 3.08
CA CYS A 46 -6.87 1.46 3.55
C CYS A 46 -5.74 2.37 4.06
N LEU A 47 -5.19 3.18 3.17
CA LEU A 47 -4.21 4.22 3.50
C LEU A 47 -4.78 5.58 3.10
N ASP A 48 -4.65 6.56 3.99
CA ASP A 48 -5.15 7.93 3.76
C ASP A 48 -4.46 8.60 2.57
N ILE A 49 -3.16 8.34 2.39
CA ILE A 49 -2.39 8.81 1.23
C ILE A 49 -2.87 8.20 -0.10
N LEU A 50 -3.47 7.01 -0.11
CA LEU A 50 -4.05 6.39 -1.30
C LEU A 50 -5.52 6.79 -1.53
N GLN A 51 -6.08 7.64 -0.66
CA GLN A 51 -7.46 8.10 -0.71
C GLN A 51 -7.50 9.63 -0.71
N ASN A 52 -8.02 10.22 0.37
CA ASN A 52 -8.34 11.65 0.44
C ASN A 52 -7.12 12.56 0.62
N ARG A 53 -5.95 11.99 0.93
CA ARG A 53 -4.70 12.74 1.12
C ARG A 53 -3.67 12.48 0.03
N TRP A 54 -4.07 11.90 -1.11
CA TRP A 54 -3.16 11.72 -2.23
C TRP A 54 -2.65 13.07 -2.75
N SER A 55 -1.34 13.13 -2.99
CA SER A 55 -0.67 14.23 -3.65
C SER A 55 0.13 13.65 -4.82
N PRO A 56 0.08 14.26 -6.02
CA PRO A 56 0.91 13.86 -7.16
C PRO A 56 2.42 13.92 -6.89
N THR A 57 2.83 14.53 -5.78
CA THR A 57 4.22 14.56 -5.32
C THR A 57 4.68 13.27 -4.65
N TYR A 58 3.77 12.36 -4.30
CA TYR A 58 4.12 11.08 -3.72
C TYR A 58 4.57 10.09 -4.80
N ASP A 59 5.70 9.45 -4.54
CA ASP A 59 6.25 8.39 -5.36
C ASP A 59 5.95 7.01 -4.76
N VAL A 60 6.38 5.97 -5.47
CA VAL A 60 6.24 4.58 -5.01
C VAL A 60 6.99 4.36 -3.69
N SER A 61 8.10 5.05 -3.48
CA SER A 61 8.88 4.95 -2.24
C SER A 61 8.08 5.45 -1.04
N ALA A 62 7.38 6.57 -1.17
CA ALA A 62 6.51 7.12 -0.13
C ALA A 62 5.38 6.13 0.22
N ILE A 63 4.77 5.51 -0.79
CA ILE A 63 3.73 4.48 -0.59
C ILE A 63 4.30 3.29 0.19
N LEU A 64 5.43 2.74 -0.24
CA LEU A 64 6.06 1.59 0.43
C LEU A 64 6.51 1.93 1.86
N THR A 65 7.00 3.16 2.08
CA THR A 65 7.40 3.64 3.41
C THR A 65 6.20 3.75 4.35
N SER A 66 5.03 4.17 3.85
CA SER A 66 3.81 4.21 4.66
C SER A 66 3.20 2.85 4.97
N ILE A 67 3.60 1.80 4.25
CA ILE A 67 3.16 0.41 4.48
C ILE A 67 4.07 -0.30 5.50
N GLN A 68 5.34 0.12 5.60
CA GLN A 68 6.34 -0.49 6.47
C GLN A 68 6.04 -0.30 7.96
#